data_AF-A0A9P4WA63-F1
#
_entry.id   AF-A0A9P4WA63-F1
#
_cell.length_a   1.000
_cell.length_b   1.000
_cell.length_c   1.000
_cell.angle_alpha   90.00
_cell.angle_beta   90.00
_cell.angle_gamma   90.00
#
_symmetry.space_group_name_H-M   'P 1'
#
loop_
_entity.id
_entity.type
_entity.pdbx_description
1 polymer ?
#
loop_
_entity_poly.entity_id
_entity_poly.type
_entity_poly.pdbx_seq_one_letter_code
_entity_poly.pdbx_strand_id
1 'polypeptide(L)'
;MTTRAGRRDDRRVNWQLQPRTAYVNFRPPPLVPNQAKSLSAACPLWIELSIIANRTPRKLHIPQTQQQHTAKMPAYHSVFLEEPNQQLIGNFALLPLRTRTRGPAQQLPALPADVTELTIDASHESYDPLDEILALFRANTFFRNFEIKGPADRVMIYGILYVSEVLGKIKPGMGRRDAEKAVMNLALDTNFAIPGDAGFPLNQAFEAPADRQQAEVLRQYIMQMRQELATRLLNRVYADETGAPSKWWLSYTKRKFMGKAL
;
A
#
# COMPACT_ATOMS: atom_id res chain seq x y z
N MET A 1 75.28 13.56 -9.65
CA MET A 1 74.83 14.43 -8.55
C MET A 1 73.31 14.33 -8.47
N THR A 2 72.77 13.26 -7.89
CA THR A 2 72.21 13.16 -6.52
C THR A 2 70.88 13.89 -6.29
N THR A 3 69.79 13.10 -6.27
CA THR A 3 68.69 13.03 -5.26
C THR A 3 67.82 14.27 -5.00
N ARG A 4 66.50 14.18 -4.80
CA ARG A 4 65.81 13.25 -3.88
C ARG A 4 64.30 13.24 -4.11
N ALA A 5 63.72 12.04 -4.08
CA ALA A 5 62.30 11.77 -3.90
C ALA A 5 61.90 11.84 -2.40
N GLY A 6 60.67 12.24 -2.09
CA GLY A 6 60.02 12.10 -0.78
C GLY A 6 58.58 11.61 -0.98
N ARG A 7 58.31 10.32 -0.75
CA ARG A 7 57.60 9.72 0.42
C ARG A 7 56.19 10.29 0.63
N ARG A 8 55.15 9.55 0.22
CA ARG A 8 54.40 8.52 0.99
C ARG A 8 53.85 9.06 2.32
N ASP A 9 52.54 9.28 2.36
CA ASP A 9 51.74 9.12 3.57
C ASP A 9 50.48 8.33 3.22
N ASP A 10 50.57 7.02 3.43
CA ASP A 10 49.54 6.00 3.22
C ASP A 10 48.80 5.83 4.56
N ARG A 11 47.84 6.73 4.85
CA ARG A 11 46.95 6.57 6.02
C ARG A 11 45.82 5.60 5.68
N ARG A 12 46.16 4.31 5.74
CA ARG A 12 45.19 3.21 5.86
C ARG A 12 44.42 3.39 7.17
N VAL A 13 43.15 3.77 7.07
CA VAL A 13 42.19 3.66 8.17
C VAL A 13 41.89 2.17 8.34
N ASN A 14 42.47 1.59 9.38
CA ASN A 14 42.28 0.21 9.79
C ASN A 14 40.91 0.07 10.50
N TRP A 15 39.86 -0.26 9.77
CA TRP A 15 38.57 -0.66 10.36
C TRP A 15 38.66 -2.10 10.86
N GLN A 16 39.28 -2.29 12.02
CA GLN A 16 39.13 -3.53 12.79
C GLN A 16 37.71 -3.57 13.38
N LEU A 17 36.82 -4.27 12.69
CA LEU A 17 35.53 -4.72 13.24
C LEU A 17 35.80 -5.77 14.33
N GLN A 18 35.74 -5.35 15.60
CA GLN A 18 35.52 -6.27 16.71
C GLN A 18 34.01 -6.40 16.96
N PRO A 19 33.44 -7.62 17.05
CA PRO A 19 32.05 -7.80 17.41
C PRO A 19 31.90 -7.67 18.93
N ARG A 20 31.40 -6.52 19.42
CA ARG A 20 30.89 -6.42 20.79
C ARG A 20 29.42 -6.82 20.83
N THR A 21 29.19 -8.09 21.10
CA THR A 21 27.97 -8.61 21.72
C THR A 21 27.75 -7.90 23.06
N ALA A 22 26.73 -7.05 23.14
CA ALA A 22 26.15 -6.61 24.41
C ALA A 22 24.70 -7.12 24.46
N TYR A 23 24.54 -8.36 24.92
CA TYR A 23 23.25 -8.86 25.40
C TYR A 23 22.94 -8.11 26.71
N VAL A 24 22.04 -7.14 26.65
CA VAL A 24 21.44 -6.55 27.85
C VAL A 24 20.42 -7.56 28.37
N ASN A 25 20.82 -8.32 29.40
CA ASN A 25 19.95 -9.20 30.16
C ASN A 25 18.96 -8.35 30.97
N PHE A 26 17.75 -8.13 30.44
CA PHE A 26 16.61 -7.68 31.25
C PHE A 26 16.07 -8.87 32.05
N ARG A 27 16.47 -8.99 33.32
CA ARG A 27 15.73 -9.81 34.29
C ARG A 27 14.55 -8.98 34.83
N PRO A 28 13.30 -9.47 34.76
CA PRO A 28 12.21 -8.85 35.50
C PRO A 28 12.41 -9.08 37.02
N PRO A 29 12.06 -8.09 37.87
CA PRO A 29 12.12 -8.23 39.31
C PRO A 29 11.09 -9.26 39.83
N PRO A 30 11.36 -9.92 40.99
CA PRO A 30 10.48 -10.93 41.54
C PRO A 30 9.16 -10.33 42.06
N LEU A 31 8.05 -11.02 41.80
CA LEU A 31 6.74 -10.68 42.33
C LEU A 31 6.67 -11.04 43.83
N VAL A 32 6.28 -10.06 44.65
CA VAL A 32 6.05 -10.21 46.08
C VAL A 32 4.64 -10.76 46.32
N PRO A 33 4.43 -11.76 47.20
CA PRO A 33 3.11 -12.37 47.38
C PRO A 33 2.23 -11.56 48.32
N ASN A 34 0.92 -11.79 48.16
CA ASN A 34 -0.12 -11.71 49.20
C ASN A 34 -0.91 -10.39 49.29
N GLN A 35 -2.03 -10.33 48.57
CA GLN A 35 -3.34 -9.88 49.10
C GLN A 35 -4.46 -10.44 48.20
N ALA A 36 -4.92 -11.65 48.50
CA ALA A 36 -6.18 -12.19 48.01
C ALA A 36 -7.14 -12.30 49.20
N LYS A 37 -8.15 -11.44 49.26
CA LYS A 37 -9.35 -11.66 50.06
C LYS A 37 -10.58 -11.19 49.29
N SER A 38 -11.64 -11.96 49.46
CA SER A 38 -13.01 -11.71 49.03
C SER A 38 -13.30 -12.00 47.56
N LEU A 39 -13.73 -13.23 47.28
CA LEU A 39 -15.10 -13.48 46.80
C LEU A 39 -15.51 -14.90 47.22
N SER A 40 -16.38 -14.93 48.23
CA SER A 40 -17.12 -16.10 48.72
C SER A 40 -18.38 -16.22 47.88
N ALA A 41 -18.57 -17.35 47.19
CA ALA A 41 -19.87 -17.96 46.91
C ALA A 41 -19.66 -19.26 46.10
N ALA A 42 -19.29 -20.34 46.77
CA ALA A 42 -19.43 -21.70 46.26
C ALA A 42 -20.43 -22.43 47.16
N CYS A 43 -21.67 -22.52 46.68
CA CYS A 43 -22.72 -23.39 47.19
C CYS A 43 -22.73 -24.70 46.37
N PRO A 44 -23.27 -25.80 46.91
CA PRO A 44 -22.50 -27.01 47.16
C PRO A 44 -23.10 -28.22 46.44
N LEU A 45 -22.31 -29.01 45.72
CA LEU A 45 -22.73 -30.36 45.29
C LEU A 45 -21.52 -31.18 44.87
N TRP A 46 -20.78 -31.65 45.87
CA TRP A 46 -19.81 -32.74 45.75
C TRP A 46 -19.98 -33.69 46.93
N ILE A 47 -21.16 -34.32 47.03
CA ILE A 47 -21.35 -35.61 47.69
C ILE A 47 -22.37 -36.39 46.84
N GLU A 48 -22.05 -37.64 46.55
CA GLU A 48 -22.85 -38.66 45.84
C GLU A 48 -22.82 -38.70 44.29
N LEU A 49 -21.64 -38.93 43.72
CA LEU A 49 -21.51 -39.68 42.46
C LEU A 49 -21.14 -41.14 42.76
N SER A 50 -22.07 -41.84 43.39
CA SER A 50 -22.03 -43.30 43.47
C SER A 50 -23.46 -43.80 43.59
N ILE A 51 -24.23 -43.74 42.50
CA ILE A 51 -25.38 -44.61 42.16
C ILE A 51 -25.90 -44.21 40.77
N ILE A 52 -26.20 -45.22 39.94
CA ILE A 52 -26.66 -45.20 38.53
C ILE A 52 -25.54 -45.20 37.49
N ALA A 53 -24.77 -46.29 37.52
CA ALA A 53 -24.34 -46.95 36.29
C ALA A 53 -25.57 -47.60 35.62
N ASN A 54 -26.01 -47.05 34.49
CA ASN A 54 -26.68 -47.71 33.35
C ASN A 54 -27.63 -46.74 32.62
N ARG A 55 -27.08 -45.86 31.77
CA ARG A 55 -27.74 -45.45 30.52
C ARG A 55 -26.68 -45.25 29.43
N THR A 56 -26.84 -45.99 28.35
CA THR A 56 -26.12 -45.93 27.08
C THR A 56 -26.18 -44.54 26.43
N PRO A 57 -25.26 -44.23 25.50
CA PRO A 57 -24.89 -42.86 25.17
C PRO A 57 -25.89 -42.23 24.20
N ARG A 58 -26.51 -41.11 24.59
CA ARG A 58 -27.07 -40.18 23.61
C ARG A 58 -25.95 -39.23 23.19
N LYS A 59 -25.50 -39.33 21.94
CA LYS A 59 -24.72 -38.27 21.29
C LYS A 59 -25.58 -36.99 21.35
N LEU A 60 -25.23 -36.06 22.22
CA LEU A 60 -25.68 -34.68 22.06
C LEU A 60 -25.05 -34.18 20.76
N HIS A 61 -25.86 -34.04 19.72
CA HIS A 61 -25.48 -33.32 18.52
C HIS A 61 -25.52 -31.83 18.89
N ILE A 62 -24.36 -31.29 19.23
CA ILE A 62 -24.17 -29.84 19.36
C ILE A 62 -24.30 -29.28 17.93
N PRO A 63 -25.27 -28.41 17.62
CA PRO A 63 -25.27 -27.75 16.32
C PRO A 63 -23.99 -26.91 16.23
N GLN A 64 -23.13 -27.24 15.28
CA GLN A 64 -22.00 -26.40 14.91
C GLN A 64 -22.53 -25.18 14.13
N THR A 65 -23.15 -24.25 14.82
CA THR A 65 -23.30 -22.86 14.37
C THR A 65 -22.25 -22.01 15.06
N GLN A 66 -20.99 -22.29 14.74
CA GLN A 66 -19.95 -21.27 14.78
C GLN A 66 -19.54 -21.02 13.33
N GLN A 67 -20.28 -20.13 12.67
CA GLN A 67 -19.68 -19.35 11.58
C GLN A 67 -18.49 -18.63 12.20
N GLN A 68 -17.30 -19.15 11.95
CA GLN A 68 -16.07 -18.42 12.16
C GLN A 68 -16.14 -17.21 11.23
N HIS A 69 -16.66 -16.09 11.75
CA HIS A 69 -16.30 -14.79 11.23
C HIS A 69 -14.82 -14.62 11.54
N THR A 70 -13.95 -15.17 10.68
CA THR A 70 -12.63 -14.58 10.52
C THR A 70 -12.91 -13.11 10.27
N ALA A 71 -12.54 -12.23 11.19
CA ALA A 71 -12.60 -10.79 10.99
C ALA A 71 -11.66 -10.48 9.81
N LYS A 72 -12.20 -10.64 8.60
CA LYS A 72 -11.52 -10.38 7.35
C LYS A 72 -11.41 -8.87 7.34
N MET A 73 -10.21 -8.35 7.64
CA MET A 73 -9.99 -6.90 7.58
C MET A 73 -10.50 -6.42 6.22
N PRO A 74 -11.43 -5.45 6.20
CA PRO A 74 -11.97 -4.96 4.95
C PRO A 74 -10.86 -4.25 4.17
N ALA A 75 -10.99 -4.25 2.84
CA ALA A 75 -10.11 -3.43 2.02
C ALA A 75 -10.39 -1.95 2.28
N TYR A 76 -9.37 -1.11 2.06
CA TYR A 76 -9.50 0.32 2.24
C TYR A 76 -10.07 0.94 0.97
N HIS A 77 -11.11 1.75 1.12
CA HIS A 77 -11.80 2.43 0.03
C HIS A 77 -11.33 3.88 -0.08
N SER A 78 -11.62 4.50 -1.22
CA SER A 78 -11.33 5.91 -1.44
C SER A 78 -12.18 6.81 -0.55
N VAL A 79 -11.58 7.84 0.06
CA VAL A 79 -12.28 8.90 0.79
C VAL A 79 -13.09 9.80 -0.16
N PHE A 80 -12.72 9.83 -1.44
CA PHE A 80 -13.42 10.61 -2.47
C PHE A 80 -14.75 10.00 -2.91
N LEU A 81 -15.21 8.91 -2.29
CA LEU A 81 -16.52 8.31 -2.60
C LEU A 81 -17.70 9.25 -2.33
N GLU A 82 -17.55 10.19 -1.39
CA GLU A 82 -18.62 11.10 -0.97
C GLU A 82 -18.64 12.41 -1.77
N GLU A 83 -17.68 12.62 -2.69
CA GLU A 83 -17.61 13.82 -3.50
C GLU A 83 -18.84 13.95 -4.43
N PRO A 84 -19.64 15.02 -4.31
CA PRO A 84 -20.81 15.22 -5.15
C PRO A 84 -20.41 15.58 -6.58
N ASN A 85 -21.26 15.24 -7.55
CA ASN A 85 -21.14 15.67 -8.95
C ASN A 85 -19.82 15.26 -9.65
N GLN A 86 -19.29 14.07 -9.34
CA GLN A 86 -18.13 13.53 -10.04
C GLN A 86 -18.38 13.48 -11.56
N GLN A 87 -17.47 14.05 -12.34
CA GLN A 87 -17.48 13.86 -13.79
C GLN A 87 -17.10 12.42 -14.11
N LEU A 88 -17.97 11.70 -14.83
CA LEU A 88 -17.76 10.30 -15.16
C LEU A 88 -17.53 10.09 -16.65
N ILE A 89 -16.68 9.12 -16.98
CA ILE A 89 -16.63 8.49 -18.30
C ILE A 89 -16.85 6.99 -18.11
N GLY A 90 -17.94 6.46 -18.68
CA GLY A 90 -18.48 5.17 -18.27
C GLY A 90 -18.79 5.22 -16.76
N ASN A 91 -18.12 4.36 -15.99
CA ASN A 91 -18.20 4.35 -14.54
C ASN A 91 -16.91 4.84 -13.85
N PHE A 92 -15.96 5.40 -14.58
CA PHE A 92 -14.68 5.91 -14.07
C PHE A 92 -14.78 7.41 -13.74
N ALA A 93 -14.38 7.82 -12.54
CA ALA A 93 -14.40 9.23 -12.14
C ALA A 93 -13.16 10.01 -12.60
N LEU A 94 -13.37 11.19 -13.14
CA LEU A 94 -12.34 12.17 -13.46
C LEU A 94 -12.17 13.09 -12.25
N LEU A 95 -11.50 12.57 -11.22
CA LEU A 95 -11.27 13.30 -9.97
C LEU A 95 -10.24 14.43 -10.17
N PRO A 96 -10.38 15.59 -9.49
CA PRO A 96 -9.40 16.67 -9.53
C PRO A 96 -8.01 16.20 -9.09
N LEU A 97 -6.96 16.75 -9.70
CA LEU A 97 -5.58 16.38 -9.43
C LEU A 97 -4.72 17.60 -9.13
N ARG A 98 -3.80 17.47 -8.18
CA ARG A 98 -2.68 18.40 -8.01
C ARG A 98 -1.61 18.06 -9.03
N THR A 99 -1.62 18.74 -10.17
CA THR A 99 -0.79 18.35 -11.32
C THR A 99 -0.14 19.55 -12.00
N ARG A 100 1.05 19.33 -12.55
CA ARG A 100 1.71 20.25 -13.50
C ARG A 100 1.65 19.73 -14.94
N THR A 101 1.31 18.46 -15.09
CA THR A 101 1.13 17.77 -16.36
C THR A 101 -0.16 18.26 -17.02
N ARG A 102 -0.11 18.53 -18.33
CA ARG A 102 -1.31 18.92 -19.09
C ARG A 102 -2.27 17.74 -19.19
N GLY A 103 -3.56 18.00 -19.07
CA GLY A 103 -4.60 17.00 -19.24
C GLY A 103 -5.97 17.53 -18.81
N PRO A 104 -7.00 16.68 -18.90
CA PRO A 104 -8.39 17.07 -18.67
C PRO A 104 -8.79 17.15 -17.18
N ALA A 105 -7.92 16.73 -16.24
CA ALA A 105 -8.25 16.82 -14.82
C ALA A 105 -8.42 18.28 -14.37
N GLN A 106 -9.45 18.55 -13.55
CA GLN A 106 -9.55 19.81 -12.85
C GLN A 106 -8.31 19.99 -11.95
N GLN A 107 -7.65 21.13 -12.06
CA GLN A 107 -6.41 21.40 -11.35
C GLN A 107 -6.69 21.87 -9.92
N LEU A 108 -6.13 21.16 -8.93
CA LEU A 108 -6.13 21.59 -7.55
C LEU A 108 -5.00 22.60 -7.25
N PRO A 109 -5.13 23.43 -6.20
CA PRO A 109 -4.08 24.34 -5.78
C PRO A 109 -2.75 23.62 -5.53
N ALA A 110 -1.64 24.28 -5.86
CA ALA A 110 -0.31 23.78 -5.55
C ALA A 110 -0.08 23.77 -4.02
N LEU A 111 0.77 22.86 -3.55
CA LEU A 111 1.12 22.83 -2.12
C LEU A 111 1.91 24.07 -1.71
N PRO A 112 1.68 24.56 -0.47
CA PRO A 112 2.55 25.55 0.14
C PRO A 112 3.95 24.95 0.41
N ALA A 113 4.94 25.81 0.64
CA ALA A 113 6.36 25.41 0.69
C ALA A 113 6.72 24.52 1.91
N ASP A 114 5.90 24.53 2.95
CA ASP A 114 6.05 23.78 4.19
C ASP A 114 5.46 22.35 4.11
N VAL A 115 4.58 22.09 3.14
CA VAL A 115 3.94 20.78 2.96
C VAL A 115 4.48 20.09 1.72
N THR A 116 4.85 18.83 1.86
CA THR A 116 5.31 17.99 0.74
C THR A 116 4.29 16.91 0.45
N GLU A 117 4.38 16.29 -0.72
CA GLU A 117 3.61 15.09 -1.06
C GLU A 117 3.83 13.90 -0.10
N LEU A 118 4.90 13.91 0.71
CA LEU A 118 5.20 12.88 1.70
C LEU A 118 4.54 13.14 3.05
N THR A 119 4.13 14.39 3.31
CA THR A 119 3.67 14.88 4.62
C THR A 119 2.28 15.51 4.59
N ILE A 120 1.64 15.53 3.42
CA ILE A 120 0.30 16.08 3.22
C ILE A 120 -0.74 15.29 4.03
N ASP A 121 -1.62 16.02 4.72
CA ASP A 121 -2.74 15.44 5.45
C ASP A 121 -3.97 15.25 4.55
N ALA A 122 -4.78 14.23 4.84
CA ALA A 122 -5.97 13.90 4.06
C ALA A 122 -7.05 15.00 4.09
N SER A 123 -7.03 15.90 5.08
CA SER A 123 -7.96 17.04 5.17
C SER A 123 -7.52 18.27 4.36
N HIS A 124 -6.32 18.26 3.76
CA HIS A 124 -5.82 19.41 3.01
C HIS A 124 -6.57 19.58 1.67
N GLU A 125 -6.87 20.83 1.29
CA GLU A 125 -7.57 21.15 0.02
C GLU A 125 -6.85 20.72 -1.27
N SER A 126 -5.58 20.32 -1.15
CA SER A 126 -4.71 19.90 -2.25
C SER A 126 -4.39 18.41 -2.16
N TYR A 127 -4.98 17.72 -1.16
CA TYR A 127 -4.93 16.27 -1.06
C TYR A 127 -5.78 15.70 -2.18
N ASP A 128 -5.17 14.81 -2.95
CA ASP A 128 -5.76 14.29 -4.16
C ASP A 128 -5.74 12.76 -4.19
N PRO A 129 -6.43 12.13 -5.16
CA PRO A 129 -6.51 10.68 -5.25
C PRO A 129 -5.15 9.99 -5.40
N LEU A 130 -4.11 10.67 -5.93
CA LEU A 130 -2.80 10.06 -6.14
C LEU A 130 -2.04 9.92 -4.83
N ASP A 131 -2.17 10.90 -3.94
CA ASP A 131 -1.64 10.82 -2.58
C ASP A 131 -2.31 9.68 -1.81
N GLU A 132 -3.63 9.54 -1.97
CA GLU A 132 -4.40 8.42 -1.39
C GLU A 132 -3.97 7.06 -1.94
N ILE A 133 -3.84 6.92 -3.26
CA ILE A 133 -3.39 5.67 -3.88
C ILE A 133 -2.06 5.21 -3.29
N LEU A 134 -1.10 6.13 -3.11
CA LEU A 134 0.22 5.80 -2.55
C LEU A 134 0.14 5.45 -1.06
N ALA A 135 -0.75 6.09 -0.31
CA ALA A 135 -0.98 5.77 1.10
C ALA A 135 -1.63 4.39 1.28
N LEU A 136 -2.63 4.06 0.45
CA LEU A 136 -3.40 2.81 0.56
C LEU A 136 -2.73 1.62 -0.14
N PHE A 137 -1.79 1.85 -1.06
CA PHE A 137 -1.14 0.82 -1.88
C PHE A 137 -0.64 -0.37 -1.06
N ARG A 138 0.13 -0.13 0.00
CA ARG A 138 0.80 -1.19 0.78
C ARG A 138 -0.21 -2.11 1.46
N ALA A 139 -1.30 -1.56 1.99
CA ALA A 139 -2.33 -2.35 2.65
C ALA A 139 -3.21 -3.06 1.62
N ASN A 140 -3.63 -2.34 0.57
CA ASN A 140 -4.58 -2.88 -0.39
C ASN A 140 -4.00 -3.98 -1.29
N THR A 141 -2.70 -3.93 -1.58
CA THR A 141 -2.01 -4.91 -2.45
C THR A 141 -2.13 -6.38 -1.96
N PHE A 142 -2.48 -6.62 -0.70
CA PHE A 142 -2.71 -7.97 -0.17
C PHE A 142 -4.09 -8.55 -0.48
N PHE A 143 -5.07 -7.73 -0.85
CA PHE A 143 -6.44 -8.20 -1.07
C PHE A 143 -6.62 -8.79 -2.47
N ARG A 144 -7.29 -9.96 -2.51
CA ARG A 144 -7.67 -10.64 -3.76
C ARG A 144 -9.08 -10.29 -4.23
N ASN A 145 -9.96 -9.93 -3.30
CA ASN A 145 -11.33 -9.52 -3.59
C ASN A 145 -11.49 -8.10 -3.08
N PHE A 146 -12.10 -7.23 -3.89
CA PHE A 146 -12.39 -5.85 -3.55
C PHE A 146 -13.82 -5.56 -4.02
N GLU A 147 -14.68 -5.14 -3.10
CA GLU A 147 -16.04 -4.70 -3.42
C GLU A 147 -15.98 -3.24 -3.85
N ILE A 148 -16.52 -2.89 -5.01
CA ILE A 148 -16.43 -1.53 -5.53
C ILE A 148 -17.63 -0.75 -5.05
N LYS A 149 -17.41 0.27 -4.21
CA LYS A 149 -18.50 1.08 -3.66
C LYS A 149 -18.90 2.24 -4.55
N GLY A 150 -18.00 2.71 -5.40
CA GLY A 150 -18.29 3.83 -6.30
C GLY A 150 -17.19 4.11 -7.31
N PRO A 151 -17.36 5.18 -8.11
CA PRO A 151 -16.42 5.55 -9.16
C PRO A 151 -15.02 5.90 -8.65
N ALA A 152 -14.90 6.53 -7.47
CA ALA A 152 -13.61 6.87 -6.88
C ALA A 152 -12.74 5.63 -6.57
N ASP A 153 -13.35 4.54 -6.10
CA ASP A 153 -12.65 3.27 -5.90
C ASP A 153 -12.04 2.74 -7.21
N ARG A 154 -12.62 3.04 -8.36
CA ARG A 154 -12.11 2.59 -9.67
C ARG A 154 -10.84 3.32 -10.08
N VAL A 155 -10.78 4.63 -9.77
CA VAL A 155 -9.56 5.42 -9.90
C VAL A 155 -8.47 4.84 -9.00
N MET A 156 -8.82 4.56 -7.75
CA MET A 156 -7.89 3.97 -6.79
C MET A 156 -7.39 2.58 -7.24
N ILE A 157 -8.28 1.70 -7.69
CA ILE A 157 -7.94 0.36 -8.18
C ILE A 157 -6.95 0.47 -9.35
N TYR A 158 -7.26 1.31 -10.34
CA TYR A 158 -6.35 1.55 -11.47
C TYR A 158 -4.98 2.04 -11.00
N GLY A 159 -4.97 3.03 -10.11
CA GLY A 159 -3.75 3.59 -9.54
C GLY A 159 -2.89 2.55 -8.83
N ILE A 160 -3.48 1.68 -8.01
CA ILE A 160 -2.76 0.61 -7.29
C ILE A 160 -2.12 -0.39 -8.27
N LEU A 161 -2.84 -0.77 -9.33
CA LEU A 161 -2.29 -1.65 -10.36
C LEU A 161 -1.13 -0.98 -11.10
N TYR A 162 -1.28 0.30 -11.45
CA TYR A 162 -0.22 1.05 -12.11
C TYR A 162 1.02 1.26 -11.22
N VAL A 163 0.85 1.54 -9.92
CA VAL A 163 1.98 1.58 -8.96
C VAL A 163 2.76 0.26 -8.97
N SER A 164 2.06 -0.88 -9.07
CA SER A 164 2.72 -2.20 -9.15
C SER A 164 3.58 -2.33 -10.42
N GLU A 165 3.09 -1.85 -11.57
CA GLU A 165 3.88 -1.83 -12.82
C GLU A 165 5.11 -0.95 -12.72
N VAL A 166 4.95 0.26 -12.17
CA VAL A 166 6.05 1.22 -12.01
C VAL A 166 7.13 0.65 -11.09
N LEU A 167 6.74 0.05 -9.96
CA LEU A 167 7.69 -0.65 -9.08
C LEU A 167 8.40 -1.80 -9.81
N GLY A 168 7.72 -2.49 -10.72
CA GLY A 168 8.31 -3.53 -11.56
C GLY A 168 9.42 -3.03 -12.51
N LYS A 169 9.45 -1.73 -12.84
CA LYS A 169 10.53 -1.13 -13.64
C LYS A 169 11.78 -0.79 -12.80
N ILE A 170 11.63 -0.62 -11.50
CA ILE A 170 12.73 -0.23 -10.59
C ILE A 170 13.42 -1.49 -10.06
N LYS A 171 14.69 -1.70 -10.43
CA LYS A 171 15.49 -2.85 -9.97
C LYS A 171 16.22 -2.54 -8.66
N PRO A 172 16.52 -3.54 -7.81
CA PRO A 172 17.41 -3.36 -6.67
C PRO A 172 18.75 -2.76 -7.12
N GLY A 173 19.21 -1.71 -6.42
CA GLY A 173 20.46 -1.02 -6.74
C GLY A 173 20.44 -0.12 -7.98
N MET A 174 19.29 0.04 -8.64
CA MET A 174 19.12 1.00 -9.74
C MET A 174 19.28 2.44 -9.20
N GLY A 175 20.07 3.28 -9.88
CA GLY A 175 20.21 4.68 -9.47
C GLY A 175 18.95 5.49 -9.80
N ARG A 176 18.67 6.55 -9.02
CA ARG A 176 17.49 7.40 -9.19
C ARG A 176 17.27 7.90 -10.63
N ARG A 177 18.34 8.37 -11.30
CA ARG A 177 18.25 8.89 -12.68
C ARG A 177 17.87 7.82 -13.71
N ASP A 178 18.37 6.59 -13.54
CA ASP A 178 18.05 5.49 -14.45
C ASP A 178 16.62 4.99 -14.21
N ALA A 179 16.20 4.94 -12.94
CA ALA A 179 14.83 4.65 -12.58
C ALA A 179 13.86 5.71 -13.12
N GLU A 180 14.20 6.99 -13.02
CA GLU A 180 13.41 8.09 -13.55
C GLU A 180 13.17 7.92 -15.06
N LYS A 181 14.23 7.64 -15.84
CA LYS A 181 14.07 7.35 -17.27
C LYS A 181 13.16 6.14 -17.53
N ALA A 182 13.38 5.03 -16.83
CA ALA A 182 12.60 3.81 -17.04
C ALA A 182 11.12 3.99 -16.69
N VAL A 183 10.84 4.71 -15.60
CA VAL A 183 9.50 4.98 -15.11
C VAL A 183 8.78 6.02 -15.98
N MET A 184 9.46 7.09 -16.41
CA MET A 184 8.87 8.09 -17.30
C MET A 184 8.57 7.52 -18.69
N ASN A 185 9.43 6.64 -19.20
CA ASN A 185 9.15 5.93 -20.46
C ASN A 185 7.86 5.09 -20.36
N LEU A 186 7.57 4.48 -19.21
CA LEU A 186 6.32 3.77 -18.97
C LEU A 186 5.13 4.73 -18.84
N ALA A 187 5.32 5.86 -18.15
CA ALA A 187 4.25 6.83 -17.90
C ALA A 187 3.79 7.59 -19.15
N LEU A 188 4.71 7.78 -20.11
CA LEU A 188 4.46 8.45 -21.38
C LEU A 188 4.01 7.50 -22.51
N ASP A 189 4.01 6.18 -22.27
CA ASP A 189 3.51 5.23 -23.25
C ASP A 189 2.00 5.45 -23.46
N THR A 190 1.59 5.63 -24.72
CA THR A 190 0.19 5.85 -25.10
C THR A 190 -0.54 4.56 -25.44
N ASN A 191 0.17 3.43 -25.55
CA ASN A 191 -0.37 2.13 -25.97
C ASN A 191 -0.96 1.30 -24.81
N PHE A 192 -1.31 1.93 -23.69
CA PHE A 192 -1.98 1.23 -22.60
C PHE A 192 -3.47 1.02 -22.88
N ALA A 193 -4.00 -0.07 -22.34
CA ALA A 193 -5.42 -0.39 -22.44
C ALA A 193 -6.26 0.47 -21.46
N ILE A 194 -7.40 0.96 -21.95
CA ILE A 194 -8.45 1.61 -21.15
C ILE A 194 -9.68 0.69 -21.04
N PRO A 195 -10.64 0.97 -20.13
CA PRO A 195 -11.92 0.24 -20.09
C PRO A 195 -12.56 0.10 -21.48
N GLY A 196 -12.94 -1.12 -21.85
CA GLY A 196 -13.46 -1.47 -23.17
C GLY A 196 -12.42 -2.10 -24.11
N ASP A 197 -11.13 -1.81 -23.93
CA ASP A 197 -10.08 -2.42 -24.74
C ASP A 197 -9.89 -3.90 -24.35
N ALA A 198 -9.61 -4.77 -25.33
CA ALA A 198 -9.41 -6.20 -25.09
C ALA A 198 -8.26 -6.51 -24.11
N GLY A 199 -7.25 -5.62 -24.05
CA GLY A 199 -6.11 -5.74 -23.14
C GLY A 199 -6.42 -5.32 -21.69
N PHE A 200 -7.57 -4.69 -21.41
CA PHE A 200 -7.86 -4.16 -20.08
C PHE A 200 -8.30 -5.28 -19.11
N PRO A 201 -7.56 -5.53 -18.01
CA PRO A 201 -7.73 -6.73 -17.16
C PRO A 201 -9.00 -6.74 -16.29
N LEU A 202 -9.71 -5.60 -16.24
CA LEU A 202 -10.82 -5.31 -15.33
C LEU A 202 -12.12 -4.93 -16.08
N ASN A 203 -12.27 -5.30 -17.36
CA ASN A 203 -13.48 -5.00 -18.15
C ASN A 203 -14.80 -5.47 -17.52
N GLN A 204 -14.78 -6.50 -16.67
CA GLN A 204 -16.00 -6.96 -15.97
C GLN A 204 -16.47 -6.01 -14.88
N ALA A 205 -15.57 -5.15 -14.38
CA ALA A 205 -15.90 -4.17 -13.37
C ALA A 205 -16.04 -2.76 -13.97
N PHE A 206 -15.37 -2.45 -15.08
CA PHE A 206 -15.29 -1.11 -15.65
C PHE A 206 -16.14 -1.01 -16.90
N GLU A 207 -16.85 0.09 -17.04
CA GLU A 207 -17.66 0.38 -18.22
C GLU A 207 -16.83 1.10 -19.27
N ALA A 208 -16.99 0.71 -20.53
CA ALA A 208 -16.32 1.35 -21.65
C ALA A 208 -16.84 2.79 -21.83
N PRO A 209 -15.99 3.72 -22.32
CA PRO A 209 -16.45 5.03 -22.78
C PRO A 209 -17.56 4.88 -23.83
N ALA A 210 -18.55 5.78 -23.79
CA ALA A 210 -19.72 5.68 -24.69
C ALA A 210 -19.36 5.93 -26.16
N ASP A 211 -18.35 6.76 -26.41
CA ASP A 211 -17.93 7.16 -27.75
C ASP A 211 -16.40 7.40 -27.82
N ARG A 212 -15.92 7.65 -29.04
CA ARG A 212 -14.50 7.87 -29.31
C ARG A 212 -13.94 9.12 -28.62
N GLN A 213 -14.76 10.15 -28.43
CA GLN A 213 -14.34 11.40 -27.80
C GLN A 213 -14.11 11.19 -26.29
N GLN A 214 -15.06 10.53 -25.61
CA GLN A 214 -14.90 10.14 -24.22
C GLN A 214 -13.71 9.18 -24.03
N ALA A 215 -13.49 8.25 -24.96
CA ALA A 215 -12.33 7.36 -24.92
C ALA A 215 -11.00 8.13 -24.96
N GLU A 216 -10.92 9.18 -25.79
CA GLU A 216 -9.74 10.04 -25.87
C GLU A 216 -9.55 10.87 -24.59
N VAL A 217 -10.61 11.47 -24.06
CA VAL A 217 -10.55 12.22 -22.79
C VAL A 217 -10.12 11.32 -21.64
N LEU A 218 -10.67 10.10 -21.54
CA LEU A 218 -10.28 9.14 -20.50
C LEU A 218 -8.80 8.74 -20.63
N ARG A 219 -8.33 8.49 -21.86
CA ARG A 219 -6.92 8.17 -22.10
C ARG A 219 -6.01 9.33 -21.68
N GLN A 220 -6.37 10.57 -22.00
CA GLN A 220 -5.61 11.75 -21.57
C GLN A 220 -5.61 11.92 -20.05
N TYR A 221 -6.74 11.71 -19.38
CA TYR A 221 -6.84 11.75 -17.92
C TYR A 221 -5.93 10.70 -17.28
N ILE A 222 -6.00 9.46 -17.77
CA ILE A 222 -5.18 8.35 -17.26
C ILE A 222 -3.70 8.62 -17.50
N MET A 223 -3.32 9.14 -18.67
CA MET A 223 -1.93 9.51 -18.99
C MET A 223 -1.41 10.62 -18.06
N GLN A 224 -2.25 11.59 -17.71
CA GLN A 224 -1.93 12.64 -16.74
C GLN A 224 -1.70 12.04 -15.35
N MET A 225 -2.61 11.17 -14.88
CA MET A 225 -2.46 10.44 -13.62
C MET A 225 -1.18 9.58 -13.60
N ARG A 226 -0.88 8.86 -14.69
CA ARG A 226 0.30 7.99 -14.80
C ARG A 226 1.61 8.75 -14.59
N GLN A 227 1.74 9.94 -15.17
CA GLN A 227 2.94 10.77 -15.05
C GLN A 227 3.12 11.32 -13.62
N GLU A 228 2.06 11.86 -13.04
CA GLU A 228 2.10 12.41 -11.68
C GLU A 228 2.35 11.30 -10.65
N LEU A 229 1.63 10.17 -10.75
CA LEU A 229 1.77 9.06 -9.82
C LEU A 229 3.16 8.42 -9.88
N ALA A 230 3.72 8.28 -11.09
CA ALA A 230 5.08 7.79 -11.31
C ALA A 230 6.13 8.70 -10.64
N THR A 231 6.01 10.01 -10.81
CA THR A 231 6.90 11.00 -10.21
C THR A 231 6.85 10.94 -8.68
N ARG A 232 5.63 10.96 -8.12
CA ARG A 232 5.39 10.91 -6.66
C ARG A 232 5.84 9.60 -6.02
N LEU A 233 5.74 8.49 -6.76
CA LEU A 233 6.25 7.21 -6.33
C LEU A 233 7.78 7.19 -6.31
N LEU A 234 8.45 7.74 -7.34
CA LEU A 234 9.92 7.83 -7.37
C LEU A 234 10.46 8.60 -6.16
N ASN A 235 9.83 9.72 -5.80
CA ASN A 235 10.18 10.50 -4.61
C ASN A 235 10.05 9.67 -3.32
N ARG A 236 9.03 8.81 -3.22
CA ARG A 236 8.84 7.89 -2.07
C ARG A 236 9.83 6.72 -2.06
N VAL A 237 10.17 6.18 -3.23
CA VAL A 237 11.09 5.03 -3.35
C VAL A 237 12.53 5.44 -3.08
N TYR A 238 12.91 6.66 -3.46
CA TYR A 238 14.25 7.24 -3.25
C TYR A 238 14.22 8.36 -2.20
N ALA A 239 13.32 8.28 -1.22
CA ALA A 239 13.23 9.25 -0.13
C ALA A 239 14.48 9.21 0.77
N ASP A 240 15.10 8.03 0.89
CA ASP A 240 16.33 7.85 1.64
C ASP A 240 17.51 8.44 0.85
N GLU A 241 18.37 9.24 1.50
CA GLU A 241 19.56 9.89 0.89
C GLU A 241 20.66 8.92 0.43
N THR A 242 20.40 7.61 0.51
CA THR A 242 21.31 6.54 0.10
C THR A 242 21.53 6.48 -1.42
N GLY A 243 20.64 7.10 -2.20
CA GLY A 243 20.65 7.03 -3.66
C GLY A 243 20.18 5.68 -4.25
N ALA A 244 19.77 4.74 -3.39
CA ALA A 244 19.26 3.42 -3.75
C ALA A 244 17.73 3.32 -3.50
N PRO A 245 17.01 2.46 -4.23
CA PRO A 245 15.57 2.31 -4.06
C PRO A 245 15.25 1.57 -2.76
N SER A 246 14.21 2.03 -2.08
CA SER A 246 13.76 1.46 -0.81
C SER A 246 13.33 -0.01 -0.93
N LYS A 247 13.99 -0.88 -0.16
CA LYS A 247 13.64 -2.31 -0.07
C LYS A 247 12.19 -2.56 0.35
N TRP A 248 11.62 -1.64 1.14
CA TRP A 248 10.26 -1.74 1.66
C TRP A 248 9.21 -1.49 0.59
N TRP A 249 9.53 -0.69 -0.43
CA TRP A 249 8.68 -0.54 -1.62
C TRP A 249 8.88 -1.70 -2.59
N LEU A 250 10.13 -2.09 -2.85
CA LEU A 250 10.44 -3.17 -3.81
C LEU A 250 9.93 -4.55 -3.36
N SER A 251 9.68 -4.77 -2.08
CA SER A 251 9.12 -6.03 -1.55
C SER A 251 7.72 -6.33 -2.09
N TYR A 252 6.99 -5.33 -2.61
CA TYR A 252 5.64 -5.47 -3.15
C TYR A 252 5.60 -5.86 -4.63
N THR A 253 6.73 -5.83 -5.36
CA THR A 253 6.80 -6.10 -6.82
C THR A 253 6.23 -7.45 -7.26
N LYS A 254 6.25 -8.47 -6.39
CA LYS A 254 5.72 -9.81 -6.70
C LYS A 254 4.24 -9.99 -6.32
N ARG A 255 3.64 -9.00 -5.66
CA ARG A 255 2.24 -9.05 -5.23
C ARG A 255 1.36 -8.44 -6.33
N LYS A 256 0.14 -8.96 -6.44
CA LYS A 256 -0.85 -8.50 -7.43
C LYS A 256 -2.15 -8.23 -6.72
N PHE A 257 -2.51 -6.96 -6.60
CA PHE A 257 -3.82 -6.55 -6.12
C PHE A 257 -4.91 -7.17 -6.99
N MET A 258 -5.94 -7.77 -6.38
CA MET A 258 -7.00 -8.52 -7.07
C MET A 258 -6.52 -9.67 -7.97
N GLY A 259 -5.24 -10.08 -7.87
CA GLY A 259 -4.63 -11.01 -8.81
C GLY A 259 -4.49 -10.47 -10.24
N LYS A 260 -4.59 -9.15 -10.44
CA LYS A 260 -4.54 -8.49 -11.74
C LYS A 260 -3.23 -7.70 -11.92
N ALA A 261 -2.91 -7.40 -13.17
CA ALA A 261 -1.85 -6.49 -13.62
C ALA A 261 -2.36 -5.79 -14.89
N LEU A 262 -1.93 -4.55 -15.12
CA LEU A 262 -2.24 -3.81 -16.34
C LEU A 262 -1.42 -4.34 -17.54
#